data_AF-A0A9E0T0W7-F1
#
_entry.id   AF-A0A9E0T0W7-F1
#
_cell.length_a   1.000
_cell.length_b   1.000
_cell.length_c   1.000
_cell.angle_alpha   90.00
_cell.angle_beta   90.00
_cell.angle_gamma   90.00
#
_symmetry.space_group_name_H-M   'P 1'
#
loop_
_entity.id
_entity.type
_entity.pdbx_description
1 polymer ?
#
loop_
_entity_poly.entity_id
_entity_poly.type
_entity_poly.pdbx_seq_one_letter_code
_entity_poly.pdbx_strand_id
1 'polypeptide(L)'
;MSTINYSEKIPNNVNLSEDRTLQRALEQWQPNFINWWDDVGPEGSTNLDVYLRTAVSVDPQGWAQFGHVKMRDYRWGIFLNPGDPNREIHFGDHKGEKAWQDVPGEHRANLRRIIVTQGDTEPASVEQQRHLGLTAPSIYDLRNLFQVNVEEGRHLWAMVYLLHRHFGR
;
A
#
# COMPACT_ATOMS: atom_id res chain seq x y z
N MET A 1 19.33 -8.26 11.85
CA MET A 1 17.95 -7.75 11.98
C MET A 1 17.88 -6.45 11.21
N SER A 2 17.15 -6.40 10.09
CA SER A 2 16.88 -5.15 9.38
C SER A 2 15.95 -4.31 10.24
N THR A 3 16.51 -3.30 10.92
CA THR A 3 15.75 -2.29 11.66
C THR A 3 14.87 -1.48 10.69
N ILE A 4 13.67 -1.07 11.12
CA ILE A 4 12.82 -0.15 10.35
C ILE A 4 13.66 1.08 10.01
N ASN A 5 13.70 1.45 8.72
CA ASN A 5 14.26 2.72 8.32
C ASN A 5 13.33 3.86 8.78
N TYR A 6 13.64 4.46 9.93
CA TYR A 6 12.92 5.61 10.48
C TYR A 6 13.29 6.94 9.80
N SER A 7 14.28 6.95 8.90
CA SER A 7 14.70 8.19 8.22
C SER A 7 13.79 8.57 7.06
N GLU A 8 13.10 7.61 6.44
CA GLU A 8 12.22 7.85 5.31
C GLU A 8 10.76 8.03 5.75
N LYS A 9 10.02 8.94 5.13
CA LYS A 9 8.60 9.17 5.47
C LYS A 9 7.69 8.02 5.00
N ILE A 10 8.03 7.42 3.85
CA ILE A 10 7.30 6.31 3.21
C ILE A 10 8.29 5.15 3.03
N PRO A 11 8.23 4.09 3.86
CA PRO A 11 9.10 2.92 3.69
C PRO A 11 8.91 2.30 2.30
N ASN A 12 10.00 1.93 1.62
CA ASN A 12 9.89 1.36 0.28
C ASN A 12 11.12 0.56 -0.15
N ASN A 13 10.99 -0.19 -1.25
CA ASN A 13 12.11 -0.86 -1.93
C ASN A 13 12.20 -0.49 -3.44
N VAL A 14 11.69 0.69 -3.80
CA VAL A 14 11.60 1.18 -5.19
C VAL A 14 12.46 2.42 -5.44
N ASN A 15 13.43 2.67 -4.55
CA ASN A 15 14.34 3.83 -4.58
C ASN A 15 13.59 5.16 -4.69
N LEU A 16 12.52 5.33 -3.90
CA LEU A 16 11.66 6.53 -3.99
C LEU A 16 12.43 7.84 -3.79
N SER A 17 13.48 7.82 -2.96
CA SER A 17 14.35 8.97 -2.68
C SER A 17 15.18 9.44 -3.90
N GLU A 18 15.37 8.58 -4.90
CA GLU A 18 16.07 8.92 -6.15
C GLU A 18 15.15 9.66 -7.15
N ASP A 19 13.83 9.50 -7.04
CA ASP A 19 12.83 10.23 -7.83
C ASP A 19 12.11 11.29 -6.97
N ARG A 20 12.73 12.47 -6.86
CA ARG A 20 12.21 13.59 -6.06
C ARG A 20 10.83 14.07 -6.52
N THR A 21 10.49 13.93 -7.80
CA THR A 21 9.20 14.38 -8.32
C THR A 21 8.09 13.44 -7.86
N LEU A 22 8.31 12.13 -8.00
CA LEU A 22 7.39 11.11 -7.51
C LEU A 22 7.25 11.15 -5.98
N GLN A 23 8.38 11.27 -5.26
CA GLN A 23 8.37 11.37 -3.80
C GLN A 23 7.49 12.53 -3.33
N ARG A 24 7.67 13.73 -3.90
CA ARG A 24 6.85 14.90 -3.55
C ARG A 24 5.37 14.70 -3.85
N ALA A 25 5.03 14.07 -4.98
CA ALA A 25 3.65 13.84 -5.33
C ALA A 25 2.94 12.89 -4.34
N LEU A 26 3.63 11.83 -3.89
CA LEU A 26 3.13 10.91 -2.88
C LEU A 26 3.06 11.57 -1.49
N GLU A 27 4.07 12.35 -1.12
CA GLU A 27 4.08 13.09 0.15
C GLU A 27 3.00 14.19 0.19
N GLN A 28 2.61 14.74 -0.96
CA GLN A 28 1.48 15.66 -1.09
C GLN A 28 0.13 14.94 -0.99
N TRP A 29 0.05 13.68 -1.44
CA TRP A 29 -1.16 12.87 -1.32
C TRP A 29 -1.36 12.32 0.11
N GLN A 30 -0.28 12.03 0.83
CA GLN A 30 -0.31 11.43 2.17
C GLN A 30 -1.26 12.13 3.17
N PRO A 31 -1.29 13.47 3.31
CA PRO A 31 -2.24 14.12 4.22
C PRO A 31 -3.71 13.82 3.89
N ASN A 32 -4.05 13.69 2.60
CA ASN A 32 -5.42 13.36 2.20
C ASN A 32 -5.79 11.93 2.58
N PHE A 33 -4.85 10.98 2.40
CA PHE A 33 -5.02 9.61 2.88
C PHE A 33 -5.22 9.56 4.40
N ILE A 34 -4.41 10.31 5.14
CA ILE A 34 -4.48 10.36 6.59
C ILE A 34 -5.80 10.99 7.07
N ASN A 35 -6.29 12.04 6.40
CA ASN A 35 -7.61 12.62 6.70
C ASN A 35 -8.74 11.63 6.40
N TRP A 36 -8.69 10.93 5.26
CA TRP A 36 -9.63 9.85 4.96
C TRP A 36 -9.60 8.76 6.04
N TRP A 37 -8.41 8.34 6.48
CA TRP A 37 -8.27 7.35 7.54
C TRP A 37 -8.88 7.80 8.87
N ASP A 38 -8.75 9.08 9.23
CA ASP A 38 -9.42 9.61 10.43
C ASP A 38 -10.94 9.63 10.30
N ASP A 39 -11.44 10.01 9.12
CA ASP A 39 -12.87 10.19 8.89
C ASP A 39 -13.63 8.86 8.77
N VAL A 40 -13.04 7.87 8.11
CA VAL A 40 -13.72 6.60 7.76
C VAL A 40 -12.95 5.32 8.11
N GLY A 41 -11.79 5.44 8.77
CA GLY A 41 -11.11 4.31 9.39
C GLY A 41 -11.86 3.75 10.61
N PRO A 42 -11.27 2.77 11.33
CA PRO A 42 -11.96 2.08 12.42
C PRO A 42 -12.41 3.03 13.53
N GLU A 43 -13.70 2.97 13.89
CA GLU A 43 -14.31 3.93 14.82
C GLU A 43 -13.77 3.81 16.24
N GLY A 44 -13.56 4.95 16.91
CA GLY A 44 -13.08 4.99 18.30
C GLY A 44 -11.63 4.53 18.50
N SER A 45 -10.87 4.34 17.40
CA SER A 45 -9.57 3.68 17.44
C SER A 45 -8.35 4.62 17.46
N THR A 46 -8.55 5.93 17.32
CA THR A 46 -7.49 6.94 17.08
C THR A 46 -6.30 6.87 18.05
N ASN A 47 -6.58 6.59 19.32
CA ASN A 47 -5.57 6.56 20.39
C ASN A 47 -5.18 5.15 20.84
N LEU A 48 -5.65 4.10 20.16
CA LEU A 48 -5.34 2.72 20.54
C LEU A 48 -3.93 2.34 20.09
N ASP A 49 -3.15 1.82 21.02
CA ASP A 49 -1.89 1.13 20.72
C ASP A 49 -2.22 -0.32 20.34
N VAL A 50 -2.09 -0.64 19.05
CA VAL A 50 -2.47 -1.96 18.50
C VAL A 50 -1.21 -2.75 18.15
N TYR A 51 -1.14 -4.01 18.56
CA TYR A 51 -0.04 -4.90 18.20
C TYR A 51 -0.16 -5.38 16.74
N LEU A 52 0.46 -4.65 15.82
CA LEU A 52 0.34 -4.84 14.38
C LEU A 52 1.65 -5.35 13.77
N ARG A 53 1.50 -6.09 12.67
CA ARG A 53 2.56 -6.43 11.74
C ARG A 53 2.71 -5.29 10.73
N THR A 54 3.93 -4.81 10.54
CA THR A 54 4.28 -3.80 9.54
C THR A 54 5.31 -4.36 8.56
N ALA A 55 5.02 -4.23 7.26
CA ALA A 55 5.97 -4.63 6.23
C ALA A 55 7.13 -3.63 6.13
N VAL A 56 8.36 -4.15 6.08
CA VAL A 56 9.60 -3.34 6.01
C VAL A 56 10.52 -3.76 4.87
N SER A 57 10.26 -4.92 4.26
CA SER A 57 11.03 -5.51 3.17
C SER A 57 10.15 -6.53 2.43
N VAL A 58 10.63 -7.01 1.27
CA VAL A 58 10.06 -8.16 0.54
C VAL A 58 10.85 -9.46 0.76
N ASP A 59 11.94 -9.41 1.54
CA ASP A 59 12.75 -10.58 1.86
C ASP A 59 12.00 -11.55 2.78
N PRO A 60 11.87 -12.85 2.42
CA PRO A 60 11.26 -13.87 3.28
C PRO A 60 11.77 -13.89 4.73
N GLN A 61 13.03 -13.55 4.96
CA GLN A 61 13.69 -13.62 6.28
C GLN A 61 13.46 -12.37 7.14
N GLY A 62 12.89 -11.28 6.60
CA GLY A 62 12.81 -9.99 7.27
C GLY A 62 11.73 -9.05 6.75
N TRP A 63 10.65 -9.59 6.19
CA TRP A 63 9.61 -8.80 5.55
C TRP A 63 8.73 -8.02 6.54
N ALA A 64 8.61 -8.49 7.79
CA ALA A 64 7.66 -7.99 8.77
C ALA A 64 8.28 -7.71 10.14
N GLN A 65 7.87 -6.60 10.75
CA GLN A 65 8.11 -6.31 12.16
C GLN A 65 6.79 -6.23 12.92
N PHE A 66 6.78 -6.72 14.15
CA PHE A 66 5.62 -6.63 15.04
C PHE A 66 5.89 -5.64 16.17
N GLY A 67 4.91 -4.80 16.46
CA GLY A 67 5.01 -3.82 17.53
C GLY A 67 3.67 -3.16 17.83
N HIS A 68 3.58 -2.51 18.99
CA HIS A 68 2.45 -1.65 19.30
C HIS A 68 2.61 -0.33 18.56
N VAL A 69 1.55 0.09 17.86
CA VAL A 69 1.53 1.34 17.12
C VAL A 69 0.10 1.88 17.09
N LYS A 70 -0.05 3.20 17.13
CA LYS A 70 -1.32 3.83 16.79
C LYS A 70 -1.53 3.68 15.30
N MET A 71 -2.72 3.26 14.87
CA MET A 71 -2.96 3.01 13.44
C MET A 71 -2.71 4.23 12.56
N ARG A 72 -2.99 5.45 13.05
CA ARG A 72 -2.64 6.71 12.37
C ARG A 72 -1.14 6.84 12.04
N ASP A 73 -0.29 6.28 12.89
CA ASP A 73 1.17 6.30 12.76
C ASP A 73 1.70 5.03 12.06
N TYR A 74 0.80 4.18 11.55
CA TYR A 74 1.19 2.98 10.81
C TYR A 74 2.06 3.37 9.61
N ARG A 75 3.11 2.59 9.38
CA ARG A 75 4.11 2.90 8.36
C ARG A 75 3.69 2.29 7.03
N TRP A 76 2.69 2.88 6.38
CA TRP A 76 2.26 2.48 5.04
C TRP A 76 3.40 2.67 4.04
N GLY A 77 3.86 1.56 3.45
CA GLY A 77 5.01 1.52 2.56
C GLY A 77 4.71 0.89 1.20
N ILE A 78 5.64 1.10 0.26
CA ILE A 78 5.54 0.66 -1.13
C ILE A 78 6.57 -0.44 -1.39
N PHE A 79 6.09 -1.66 -1.60
CA PHE A 79 6.93 -2.83 -1.74
C PHE A 79 6.57 -3.62 -3.00
N LEU A 80 7.53 -3.74 -3.92
CA LEU A 80 7.41 -4.54 -5.13
C LEU A 80 8.33 -5.76 -5.04
N ASN A 81 7.89 -6.90 -5.58
CA ASN A 81 8.78 -8.04 -5.74
C ASN A 81 9.95 -7.68 -6.66
N PRO A 82 11.15 -8.23 -6.43
CA PRO A 82 12.29 -8.01 -7.33
C PRO A 82 11.92 -8.36 -8.77
N GLY A 83 12.19 -7.42 -9.68
CA GLY A 83 11.99 -7.63 -11.11
C GLY A 83 13.01 -8.61 -11.68
N ASP A 84 12.60 -9.38 -12.67
CA ASP A 84 13.51 -10.17 -13.50
C ASP A 84 13.79 -9.41 -14.81
N PRO A 85 15.04 -9.00 -15.09
CA PRO A 85 15.39 -8.22 -16.28
C PRO A 85 15.16 -8.98 -17.60
N ASN A 86 15.02 -10.30 -17.53
CA ASN A 86 14.74 -11.17 -18.67
C ASN A 86 13.29 -11.66 -18.70
N ARG A 87 12.41 -11.12 -17.86
CA ARG A 87 11.00 -11.51 -17.85
C ARG A 87 10.35 -11.24 -19.21
N GLU A 88 9.68 -12.26 -19.73
CA GLU A 88 8.90 -12.19 -20.96
C GLU A 88 7.39 -12.16 -20.65
N ILE A 89 6.61 -11.69 -21.62
CA ILE A 89 5.15 -11.77 -21.59
C ILE A 89 4.75 -13.21 -21.93
N HIS A 90 3.90 -13.82 -21.11
CA HIS A 90 3.61 -15.25 -21.21
C HIS A 90 2.31 -15.60 -21.97
N PHE A 91 1.51 -14.60 -22.40
CA PHE A 91 0.22 -14.81 -23.05
C PHE A 91 -0.16 -13.65 -23.98
N GLY A 92 -1.18 -13.87 -24.83
CA GLY A 92 -1.72 -12.86 -25.74
C GLY A 92 -0.83 -12.56 -26.94
N ASP A 93 -1.10 -11.43 -27.58
CA ASP A 93 -0.47 -11.05 -28.86
C ASP A 93 1.03 -10.75 -28.73
N HIS A 94 1.48 -10.29 -27.55
CA HIS A 94 2.88 -9.96 -27.26
C HIS A 94 3.66 -11.12 -26.60
N LYS A 95 3.15 -12.35 -26.65
CA LYS A 95 3.80 -13.50 -26.00
C LYS A 95 5.23 -13.70 -26.52
N GLY A 96 6.18 -13.80 -25.60
CA GLY A 96 7.62 -13.95 -25.87
C GLY A 96 8.37 -12.62 -25.99
N GLU A 97 7.68 -11.48 -26.03
CA GLU A 97 8.32 -10.17 -25.93
C GLU A 97 8.74 -9.86 -24.50
N LYS A 98 9.66 -8.90 -24.31
CA LYS A 98 10.06 -8.45 -22.98
C LYS A 98 8.89 -7.79 -22.24
N ALA A 99 8.76 -8.10 -20.96
CA ALA A 99 7.78 -7.48 -20.08
C ALA A 99 8.03 -5.96 -19.96
N TRP A 100 6.96 -5.19 -20.13
CA TRP A 100 7.04 -3.73 -20.15
C TRP A 100 7.42 -3.16 -18.78
N GLN A 101 8.35 -2.20 -18.79
CA GLN A 101 8.74 -1.41 -17.60
C GLN A 101 7.99 -0.07 -17.53
N ASP A 102 7.33 0.31 -18.62
CA ASP A 102 6.43 1.45 -18.68
C ASP A 102 5.22 1.14 -19.57
N VAL A 103 4.16 1.92 -19.45
CA VAL A 103 2.85 1.61 -20.02
C VAL A 103 2.79 1.98 -21.51
N PRO A 104 2.57 1.02 -22.42
CA PRO A 104 2.36 1.33 -23.84
C PRO A 104 1.17 2.27 -24.02
N GLY A 105 1.33 3.28 -24.89
CA GLY A 105 0.34 4.34 -25.08
C GLY A 105 -1.06 3.81 -25.44
N GLU A 106 -1.11 2.79 -26.30
CA GLU A 106 -2.36 2.13 -26.73
C GLU A 106 -3.12 1.43 -25.59
N HIS A 107 -2.42 1.01 -24.54
CA HIS A 107 -3.00 0.31 -23.39
C HIS A 107 -3.21 1.23 -22.18
N ARG A 108 -2.75 2.48 -22.23
CA ARG A 108 -2.74 3.40 -21.08
C ARG A 108 -4.10 3.57 -20.42
N ALA A 109 -5.16 3.81 -21.20
CA ALA A 109 -6.50 3.99 -20.65
C ALA A 109 -7.03 2.71 -19.97
N ASN A 110 -6.81 1.56 -20.60
CA ASN A 110 -7.29 0.27 -20.09
C ASN A 110 -6.55 -0.18 -18.84
N LEU A 111 -5.21 -0.06 -18.82
CA LEU A 111 -4.40 -0.39 -17.65
C LEU A 111 -4.68 0.55 -16.48
N ARG A 112 -4.87 1.85 -16.74
CA ARG A 112 -5.28 2.80 -15.70
C ARG A 112 -6.61 2.39 -15.09
N ARG A 113 -7.60 2.02 -15.91
CA ARG A 113 -8.91 1.56 -15.43
C ARG A 113 -8.79 0.33 -14.53
N ILE A 114 -7.99 -0.67 -14.93
CA ILE A 114 -7.78 -1.88 -14.12
C ILE A 114 -7.16 -1.54 -12.76
N ILE A 115 -6.12 -0.71 -12.73
CA ILE A 115 -5.45 -0.30 -11.50
C ILE A 115 -6.40 0.50 -10.59
N VAL A 116 -7.19 1.42 -11.15
CA VAL A 116 -8.16 2.20 -10.37
C VAL A 116 -9.26 1.30 -9.82
N THR A 117 -9.82 0.40 -10.63
CA THR A 117 -10.88 -0.51 -10.18
C THR A 117 -10.41 -1.46 -9.08
N GLN A 118 -9.17 -1.97 -9.16
CA GLN A 118 -8.59 -2.72 -8.05
C GLN A 118 -8.37 -1.82 -6.83
N GLY A 119 -7.80 -0.62 -7.03
CA GLY A 119 -7.52 0.31 -5.93
C GLY A 119 -8.77 0.81 -5.20
N ASP A 120 -9.92 0.83 -5.86
CA ASP A 120 -11.21 1.28 -5.30
C ASP A 120 -11.78 0.31 -4.25
N THR A 121 -11.49 -0.99 -4.36
CA THR A 121 -11.99 -1.98 -3.40
C THR A 121 -11.31 -1.88 -2.04
N GLU A 122 -10.07 -1.40 -2.02
CA GLU A 122 -9.24 -1.38 -0.83
C GLU A 122 -9.78 -0.41 0.24
N PRO A 123 -10.04 0.89 -0.05
CA PRO A 123 -10.69 1.79 0.89
C PRO A 123 -12.14 1.40 1.18
N ALA A 124 -12.87 0.89 0.18
CA ALA A 124 -14.26 0.47 0.35
C ALA A 124 -14.40 -0.61 1.43
N SER A 125 -13.45 -1.55 1.50
CA SER A 125 -13.44 -2.58 2.54
C SER A 125 -13.24 -2.01 3.95
N VAL A 126 -12.36 -1.00 4.10
CA VAL A 126 -12.14 -0.31 5.37
C VAL A 126 -13.40 0.43 5.80
N GLU A 127 -14.02 1.15 4.87
CA GLU A 127 -15.25 1.90 5.09
C GLU A 127 -16.40 0.99 5.54
N GLN A 128 -16.57 -0.17 4.89
CA GLN A 128 -17.59 -1.15 5.26
C GLN A 128 -17.36 -1.76 6.65
N GLN A 129 -16.11 -1.91 7.06
CA GLN A 129 -15.72 -2.60 8.29
C GLN A 129 -15.56 -1.67 9.50
N ARG A 130 -15.64 -0.34 9.30
CA ARG A 130 -15.25 0.67 10.30
C ARG A 130 -15.92 0.53 11.68
N HIS A 131 -17.14 -0.01 11.75
CA HIS A 131 -17.89 -0.16 12.99
C HIS A 131 -17.71 -1.52 13.68
N LEU A 132 -17.09 -2.50 13.01
CA LEU A 132 -16.98 -3.88 13.51
C LEU A 132 -16.17 -3.97 14.81
N GLY A 133 -15.26 -3.01 15.05
CA GLY A 133 -14.47 -2.95 16.27
C GLY A 133 -15.29 -2.75 17.56
N LEU A 134 -16.48 -2.12 17.45
CA LEU A 134 -17.36 -1.87 18.60
C LEU A 134 -17.98 -3.14 19.19
N THR A 135 -18.06 -4.20 18.38
CA THR A 135 -18.69 -5.48 18.74
C THR A 135 -17.73 -6.65 18.49
N ALA A 136 -16.42 -6.41 18.51
CA ALA A 136 -15.45 -7.47 18.31
C ALA A 136 -15.59 -8.52 19.44
N PRO A 137 -15.64 -9.83 19.10
CA PRO A 137 -15.90 -10.88 20.09
C PRO A 137 -14.70 -11.17 20.99
N SER A 138 -13.51 -10.66 20.65
CA SER A 138 -12.32 -10.69 21.49
C SER A 138 -11.31 -9.62 21.06
N ILE A 139 -10.29 -9.38 21.91
CA ILE A 139 -9.16 -8.52 21.56
C ILE A 139 -8.33 -9.13 20.41
N TYR A 140 -8.28 -10.46 20.31
CA TYR A 140 -7.59 -11.14 19.21
C TYR A 140 -8.27 -10.84 17.86
N ASP A 141 -9.60 -10.93 17.82
CA ASP A 141 -10.39 -10.63 16.63
C ASP A 141 -10.33 -9.13 16.29
N LEU A 142 -10.41 -8.26 17.30
CA LEU A 142 -10.25 -6.82 17.12
C LEU A 142 -8.89 -6.46 16.51
N ARG A 143 -7.81 -7.06 17.02
CA ARG A 143 -6.47 -6.87 16.48
C ARG A 143 -6.38 -7.37 15.04
N ASN A 144 -6.95 -8.52 14.73
CA ASN A 144 -6.94 -9.05 13.36
C ASN A 144 -7.73 -8.19 12.39
N LEU A 145 -8.89 -7.67 12.80
CA LEU A 145 -9.66 -6.69 12.04
C LEU A 145 -8.79 -5.46 11.73
N PHE A 146 -8.15 -4.90 12.74
CA PHE A 146 -7.26 -3.75 12.56
C PHE A 146 -6.05 -4.07 11.66
N GLN A 147 -5.50 -5.29 11.74
CA GLN A 147 -4.45 -5.75 10.83
C GLN A 147 -4.93 -5.75 9.37
N VAL A 148 -6.14 -6.26 9.12
CA VAL A 148 -6.76 -6.20 7.78
C VAL A 148 -6.90 -4.75 7.35
N ASN A 149 -7.48 -3.88 8.18
CA ASN A 149 -7.74 -2.49 7.79
C ASN A 149 -6.46 -1.73 7.40
N VAL A 150 -5.36 -1.87 8.15
CA VAL A 150 -4.10 -1.19 7.79
C VAL A 150 -3.44 -1.81 6.55
N GLU A 151 -3.65 -3.10 6.30
CA GLU A 151 -3.16 -3.79 5.10
C GLU A 151 -3.92 -3.38 3.85
N GLU A 152 -5.24 -3.25 3.92
CA GLU A 152 -6.05 -2.71 2.82
C GLU A 152 -5.72 -1.23 2.56
N GLY A 153 -5.49 -0.45 3.62
CA GLY A 153 -4.91 0.89 3.49
C GLY A 153 -3.58 0.88 2.73
N ARG A 154 -2.71 -0.10 2.97
CA ARG A 154 -1.45 -0.27 2.23
C ARG A 154 -1.66 -0.72 0.78
N HIS A 155 -2.69 -1.51 0.48
CA HIS A 155 -3.03 -1.88 -0.90
C HIS A 155 -3.46 -0.66 -1.72
N LEU A 156 -4.22 0.27 -1.13
CA LEU A 156 -4.51 1.56 -1.75
C LEU A 156 -3.21 2.33 -2.08
N TRP A 157 -2.27 2.42 -1.13
CA TRP A 157 -0.95 3.02 -1.37
C TRP A 157 -0.20 2.37 -2.54
N ALA A 158 -0.28 1.05 -2.69
CA ALA A 158 0.36 0.33 -3.80
C ALA A 158 -0.23 0.74 -5.16
N MET A 159 -1.56 0.86 -5.26
CA MET A 159 -2.20 1.30 -6.50
C MET A 159 -1.94 2.78 -6.81
N VAL A 160 -1.98 3.65 -5.79
CA VAL A 160 -1.66 5.08 -5.91
C VAL A 160 -0.22 5.28 -6.37
N TYR A 161 0.74 4.50 -5.86
CA TYR A 161 2.11 4.53 -6.37
C TYR A 161 2.19 4.25 -7.87
N LEU A 162 1.52 3.19 -8.36
CA LEU A 162 1.53 2.85 -9.79
C LEU A 162 0.90 3.97 -10.63
N LEU A 163 -0.18 4.57 -10.14
CA LEU A 163 -0.86 5.70 -10.80
C LEU A 163 0.08 6.92 -10.91
N HIS A 164 0.72 7.32 -9.81
CA HIS A 164 1.66 8.44 -9.85
C HIS A 164 2.91 8.15 -10.69
N ARG A 165 3.45 6.93 -10.61
CA ARG A 165 4.69 6.55 -11.31
C ARG A 165 4.52 6.49 -12.82
N HIS A 166 3.43 5.91 -13.31
CA HIS A 166 3.27 5.58 -14.73
C HIS A 166 2.18 6.37 -15.44
N PHE A 167 1.19 6.90 -14.71
CA PHE A 167 0.00 7.51 -15.31
C PHE A 167 -0.01 9.05 -15.26
N GLY A 168 0.94 9.68 -14.57
CA GLY A 168 1.09 11.13 -14.57
C GLY A 168 -0.19 11.83 -14.09
N ARG A 169 -0.51 12.99 -14.69
CA ARG A 169 -1.77 13.70 -14.47
C ARG A 169 -2.88 13.20 -15.38
#